data_AF-A0A522ZNM6-F1
#
_entry.id   AF-A0A522ZNM6-F1
#
_cell.length_a   1.000
_cell.length_b   1.000
_cell.length_c   1.000
_cell.angle_alpha   90.00
_cell.angle_beta   90.00
_cell.angle_gamma   90.00
#
_symmetry.space_group_name_H-M   'P 1'
#
loop_
_entity.id
_entity.type
_entity.pdbx_description
1 polymer ?
#
loop_
_entity_poly.entity_id
_entity_poly.type
_entity_poly.pdbx_seq_one_letter_code
_entity_poly.pdbx_strand_id
1 'polypeptide(L)'
;MDVPQSVEVVPQKLLDEQRAVVPNEALRNVSGASAAQPAYSPFQSYNLRGFAANNFYTDGLLDIGLDRTYWLGNIERIEVLKDPASMLYGGGDAGGIINYVTKKPQDVQQLHALASLGNYDYKQLLVDTTGPVNASRSVTYRLIADLQMVHPSSIASRTAGTS
;
A
#
# COMPACT_ATOMS: atom_id res chain seq x y z
N MET A 1 15.00 16.18 -21.48
CA MET A 1 13.82 17.04 -21.28
C MET A 1 13.01 16.39 -20.19
N ASP A 2 13.07 16.95 -18.98
CA ASP A 2 12.29 16.47 -17.83
C ASP A 2 10.84 16.87 -18.03
N VAL A 3 9.95 15.88 -18.10
CA VAL A 3 8.52 16.15 -17.90
C VAL A 3 8.35 16.41 -16.41
N PRO A 4 7.78 17.55 -15.97
CA PRO A 4 7.46 17.76 -14.56
C PRO A 4 6.22 16.92 -14.24
N GLN A 5 6.39 15.60 -14.15
CA GLN A 5 5.33 14.74 -13.65
C GLN A 5 5.24 14.94 -12.14
N SER A 6 4.05 15.30 -11.66
CA SER A 6 3.78 15.40 -10.23
C SER A 6 3.62 14.00 -9.66
N VAL A 7 4.75 13.34 -9.39
CA VAL A 7 4.80 12.06 -8.68
C VAL A 7 4.93 12.34 -7.20
N GLU A 8 3.95 11.92 -6.42
CA GLU A 8 4.05 11.91 -4.97
C GLU A 8 4.36 10.50 -4.49
N VAL A 9 5.36 10.38 -3.60
CA VAL A 9 5.86 9.09 -3.11
C VAL A 9 5.54 8.96 -1.63
N VAL A 10 4.84 7.89 -1.27
CA VAL A 10 4.58 7.48 0.11
C VAL A 10 5.55 6.34 0.44
N PRO A 11 6.68 6.60 1.10
CA PRO A 11 7.65 5.56 1.43
C PRO A 11 7.15 4.63 2.53
N GLN A 12 7.67 3.40 2.60
CA GLN A 12 7.32 2.43 3.65
C GLN A 12 7.42 3.03 5.06
N LYS A 13 8.48 3.79 5.34
CA LYS A 13 8.64 4.44 6.65
C LYS A 13 7.44 5.31 7.02
N LEU A 14 6.86 6.03 6.07
CA LEU A 14 5.67 6.84 6.31
C LEU A 14 4.43 5.98 6.51
N LEU A 15 4.30 4.86 5.77
CA LEU A 15 3.24 3.85 5.99
C LEU A 15 3.30 3.26 7.40
N ASP A 16 4.51 2.94 7.87
CA ASP A 16 4.77 2.39 9.20
C ASP A 16 4.51 3.44 10.30
N GLU A 17 5.01 4.67 10.13
CA GLU A 17 4.83 5.78 11.08
C GLU A 17 3.38 6.19 11.25
N GLN A 18 2.62 6.22 10.16
CA GLN A 18 1.18 6.55 10.22
C GLN A 18 0.32 5.37 10.70
N ARG A 19 0.92 4.21 10.96
CA ARG A 19 0.24 2.95 11.26
C ARG A 19 -0.88 2.67 10.26
N ALA A 20 -0.60 2.82 8.96
CA ALA A 20 -1.57 2.49 7.92
C ALA A 20 -1.77 0.97 7.92
N VAL A 21 -2.75 0.51 8.70
CA VAL A 21 -3.06 -0.91 8.84
C VAL A 21 -3.74 -1.45 7.59
N VAL A 22 -4.37 -0.55 6.82
CA VAL A 22 -5.17 -0.88 5.65
C VAL A 22 -4.87 0.07 4.49
N PRO A 23 -4.95 -0.39 3.23
CA PRO A 23 -4.57 0.43 2.09
C PRO A 23 -5.36 1.73 2.02
N ASN A 24 -6.68 1.72 2.21
CA ASN A 24 -7.51 2.94 2.18
C ASN A 24 -7.04 4.09 3.11
N GLU A 25 -6.18 3.84 4.11
CA GLU A 25 -5.58 4.88 4.96
C GLU A 25 -4.16 5.31 4.51
N ALA A 26 -3.57 4.60 3.55
CA ALA A 26 -2.18 4.77 3.10
C ALA A 26 -1.91 6.12 2.43
N LEU A 27 -2.90 6.64 1.67
CA LEU A 27 -2.77 7.87 0.88
C LEU A 27 -3.24 9.14 1.61
N ARG A 28 -3.48 9.09 2.92
CA ARG A 28 -3.98 10.23 3.71
C ARG A 28 -3.08 11.48 3.70
N ASN A 29 -1.78 11.30 3.45
CA ASN A 29 -0.82 12.39 3.34
C ASN A 29 -0.66 12.91 1.90
N VAL A 30 -1.28 12.24 0.93
CA VAL A 30 -1.18 12.60 -0.49
C VAL A 30 -2.20 13.69 -0.81
N SER A 31 -1.70 14.86 -1.23
CA SER A 31 -2.56 16.01 -1.53
C SER A 31 -3.55 15.72 -2.66
N GLY A 32 -4.85 15.96 -2.44
CA GLY A 32 -5.88 15.68 -3.43
C GLY A 32 -6.14 14.18 -3.66
N ALA A 33 -5.58 13.29 -2.83
CA ALA A 33 -6.04 11.91 -2.70
C ALA A 33 -7.00 11.81 -1.52
N SER A 34 -8.03 10.98 -1.66
CA SER A 34 -8.95 10.65 -0.56
C SER A 34 -9.46 9.23 -0.74
N ALA A 35 -9.70 8.52 0.36
CA ALA A 35 -10.34 7.22 0.31
C ALA A 35 -11.79 7.37 -0.17
N ALA A 36 -12.20 6.56 -1.14
CA ALA A 36 -13.60 6.47 -1.58
C ALA A 36 -14.35 5.32 -0.89
N GLN A 37 -13.65 4.52 -0.07
CA GLN A 37 -14.17 3.41 0.70
C GLN A 37 -13.79 3.56 2.19
N PRO A 38 -14.58 3.00 3.13
CA PRO A 38 -14.17 2.91 4.54
C PRO A 38 -12.84 2.15 4.71
N ALA A 39 -12.11 2.46 5.78
CA ALA A 39 -10.79 1.88 6.08
C ALA A 39 -10.75 0.34 5.96
N TYR A 40 -11.72 -0.38 6.53
CA TYR A 40 -11.75 -1.85 6.54
C TYR A 40 -12.60 -2.46 5.41
N SER A 41 -12.94 -1.69 4.37
CA SER A 41 -13.73 -2.22 3.26
C SER A 41 -12.99 -3.37 2.53
N PRO A 42 -13.71 -4.44 2.11
CA PRO A 42 -13.17 -5.49 1.23
C PRO A 42 -12.67 -5.01 -0.11
N PHE A 43 -12.97 -3.75 -0.45
CA PHE A 43 -12.53 -3.10 -1.66
C PHE A 43 -11.75 -1.83 -1.36
N GLN A 44 -10.63 -1.65 -2.06
CA GLN A 44 -9.86 -0.43 -2.06
C GLN A 44 -10.36 0.48 -3.20
N SER A 45 -10.54 1.76 -2.90
CA SER A 45 -10.91 2.75 -3.90
C SER A 45 -10.52 4.13 -3.39
N TYR A 46 -10.03 4.97 -4.30
CA TYR A 46 -9.64 6.34 -3.98
C TYR A 46 -10.26 7.31 -4.97
N ASN A 47 -10.35 8.56 -4.54
CA ASN A 47 -10.52 9.69 -5.45
C ASN A 47 -9.21 10.45 -5.52
N LEU A 48 -8.73 10.71 -6.73
CA LEU A 48 -7.61 11.58 -7.03
C LEU A 48 -8.13 12.83 -7.74
N ARG A 49 -7.91 14.01 -7.15
CA ARG A 49 -8.38 15.32 -7.65
C ARG A 49 -9.87 15.34 -8.02
N GLY A 50 -10.69 14.59 -7.27
CA GLY A 50 -12.16 14.52 -7.47
C GLY A 50 -12.63 13.49 -8.50
N PHE A 51 -11.72 12.73 -9.12
CA PHE A 51 -12.07 11.62 -10.01
C PHE A 51 -11.78 10.29 -9.34
N ALA A 52 -12.62 9.28 -9.62
CA ALA A 52 -12.38 7.94 -9.16
C ALA A 52 -11.05 7.40 -9.72
N ALA A 53 -10.29 6.74 -8.86
CA ALA A 53 -9.05 6.04 -9.15
C ALA A 53 -9.16 4.61 -8.63
N ASN A 54 -9.57 3.70 -9.52
CA ASN A 54 -9.88 2.31 -9.19
C ASN A 54 -8.92 1.31 -9.86
N ASN A 55 -8.03 1.79 -10.73
CA ASN A 55 -7.01 0.98 -11.34
C ASN A 55 -5.73 1.08 -10.53
N PHE A 56 -5.31 -0.05 -10.00
CA PHE A 56 -4.08 -0.16 -9.22
C PHE A 56 -3.02 -0.84 -10.05
N TYR A 57 -1.77 -0.43 -9.85
CA TYR A 57 -0.63 -1.01 -10.54
C TYR A 57 0.31 -1.61 -9.49
N THR A 58 0.92 -2.75 -9.82
CA THR A 58 2.03 -3.35 -9.06
C THR A 58 3.26 -3.31 -9.93
N ASP A 59 4.31 -2.63 -9.48
CA ASP A 59 5.57 -2.46 -10.21
C ASP A 59 5.38 -1.99 -11.67
N GLY A 60 4.38 -1.13 -11.90
CA GLY A 60 4.05 -0.54 -13.21
C GLY A 60 3.12 -1.38 -14.09
N LEU A 61 2.66 -2.54 -13.64
CA LEU A 61 1.71 -3.39 -14.35
C LEU A 61 0.32 -3.29 -13.72
N LEU A 62 -0.73 -3.24 -14.55
CA LEU A 62 -2.11 -3.19 -14.06
C LEU A 62 -2.42 -4.46 -13.24
N ASP A 63 -2.90 -4.28 -12.04
CA ASP A 63 -3.22 -5.33 -11.08
C ASP A 63 -4.71 -5.29 -10.74
N ILE A 64 -5.45 -6.20 -11.37
CA ILE A 64 -6.91 -6.29 -11.26
C ILE A 64 -7.41 -6.92 -9.95
N GLY A 65 -6.50 -7.40 -9.08
CA GLY A 65 -6.84 -8.03 -7.79
C GLY A 65 -6.39 -7.22 -6.58
N LEU A 66 -5.61 -6.16 -6.78
CA LEU A 66 -5.12 -5.28 -5.73
C LEU A 66 -6.27 -4.56 -4.99
N ASP A 67 -7.40 -4.32 -5.67
CA ASP A 67 -8.62 -3.79 -5.07
C ASP A 67 -9.12 -4.62 -3.88
N ARG A 68 -8.79 -5.92 -3.82
CA ARG A 68 -9.22 -6.84 -2.74
C ARG A 68 -8.10 -7.19 -1.76
N THR A 69 -6.93 -6.59 -1.92
CA THR A 69 -5.76 -6.88 -1.08
C THR A 69 -5.67 -5.88 0.07
N TYR A 70 -5.48 -6.38 1.29
CA TYR A 70 -5.35 -5.58 2.51
C TYR A 70 -3.91 -5.45 3.03
N TRP A 71 -2.96 -6.02 2.31
CA TRP A 71 -1.61 -6.23 2.79
C TRP A 71 -0.63 -5.25 2.15
N LEU A 72 0.00 -4.41 2.98
CA LEU A 72 1.06 -3.49 2.57
C LEU A 72 2.46 -3.97 2.98
N GLY A 73 2.58 -5.13 3.66
CA GLY A 73 3.84 -5.57 4.24
C GLY A 73 4.94 -5.85 3.21
N ASN A 74 4.56 -6.19 1.97
CA ASN A 74 5.46 -6.36 0.83
C ASN A 74 5.70 -5.09 0.02
N ILE A 75 5.09 -3.96 0.39
CA ILE A 75 5.18 -2.69 -0.34
C ILE A 75 6.35 -1.87 0.21
N GLU A 76 7.22 -1.41 -0.68
CA GLU A 76 8.34 -0.52 -0.37
C GLU A 76 7.91 0.94 -0.41
N ARG A 77 7.04 1.28 -1.36
CA ARG A 77 6.46 2.62 -1.48
C ARG A 77 5.21 2.57 -2.35
N ILE A 78 4.36 3.58 -2.19
CA ILE A 78 3.25 3.84 -3.10
C ILE A 78 3.56 5.12 -3.86
N GLU A 79 3.45 5.07 -5.16
CA GLU A 79 3.65 6.18 -6.07
C GLU A 79 2.29 6.63 -6.60
N VAL A 80 1.97 7.91 -6.43
CA VAL A 80 0.74 8.52 -6.94
C VAL A 80 1.13 9.51 -8.03
N LEU A 81 0.79 9.17 -9.26
CA LEU A 81 1.06 10.01 -10.43
C LEU A 81 -0.21 10.79 -10.75
N LYS A 82 -0.19 12.11 -10.53
CA LYS A 82 -1.39 12.98 -10.59
C LYS A 82 -1.60 13.67 -11.94
N ASP A 83 -1.08 13.11 -13.02
CA ASP A 83 -1.05 13.74 -14.36
C ASP A 83 -1.90 12.95 -15.37
N PRO A 84 -2.12 13.47 -16.60
CA PRO A 84 -2.75 12.75 -17.73
C PRO A 84 -2.02 11.47 -18.18
N ALA A 85 -1.24 10.83 -17.31
CA ALA A 85 -0.63 9.51 -17.45
C ALA A 85 -1.66 8.39 -17.71
N SER A 86 -2.97 8.66 -17.59
CA SER A 86 -4.03 7.86 -18.21
C SER A 86 -3.78 7.59 -19.71
N MET A 87 -3.00 8.42 -20.41
CA MET A 87 -2.54 8.16 -21.77
C MET A 87 -1.41 7.12 -21.89
N LEU A 88 -0.50 7.03 -20.91
CA LEU A 88 0.66 6.12 -20.93
C LEU A 88 0.33 4.73 -20.40
N TYR A 89 -0.58 4.64 -19.44
CA TYR A 89 -0.93 3.40 -18.74
C TYR A 89 -2.28 2.79 -19.16
N GLY A 90 -2.89 3.33 -20.21
CA GLY A 90 -4.19 2.87 -20.74
C GLY A 90 -5.34 3.45 -19.92
N GLY A 91 -6.18 4.26 -20.57
CA GLY A 91 -7.18 5.11 -19.92
C GLY A 91 -8.12 4.36 -18.98
N GLY A 92 -8.15 4.77 -17.73
CA GLY A 92 -9.11 4.31 -16.74
C GLY A 92 -9.45 5.39 -15.71
N ASP A 93 -8.43 6.07 -15.18
CA ASP A 93 -8.60 7.00 -14.07
C ASP A 93 -8.19 8.43 -14.46
N ALA A 94 -9.18 9.31 -14.66
CA ALA A 94 -8.95 10.72 -15.02
C ALA A 94 -8.17 11.52 -13.95
N GLY A 95 -8.15 11.00 -12.72
CA GLY A 95 -7.44 11.60 -11.59
C GLY A 95 -5.95 11.24 -11.49
N GLY A 96 -5.48 10.25 -12.26
CA GLY A 96 -4.12 9.73 -12.18
C GLY A 96 -4.07 8.24 -11.83
N ILE A 97 -2.86 7.71 -11.60
CA ILE A 97 -2.65 6.29 -11.26
C ILE A 97 -2.02 6.12 -9.88
N ILE A 98 -2.27 4.96 -9.27
CA ILE A 98 -1.67 4.53 -8.00
C ILE A 98 -0.85 3.27 -8.27
N ASN A 99 0.46 3.37 -8.08
CA ASN A 99 1.41 2.28 -8.27
C ASN A 99 2.01 1.83 -6.94
N TYR A 100 1.82 0.56 -6.60
CA TYR A 100 2.42 -0.11 -5.47
C TYR A 100 3.74 -0.71 -5.91
N VAL A 101 4.84 -0.24 -5.32
CA VAL A 101 6.17 -0.77 -5.63
C VAL A 101 6.54 -1.81 -4.59
N THR A 102 6.87 -3.01 -5.03
CA THR A 102 7.18 -4.11 -4.13
C THR A 102 8.62 -4.05 -3.64
N LYS A 103 8.81 -4.55 -2.42
CA LYS A 103 10.10 -4.74 -1.77
C LYS A 103 10.95 -5.75 -2.54
N LYS A 104 12.17 -5.35 -2.91
CA LYS A 104 13.12 -6.23 -3.60
C LYS A 104 14.07 -6.95 -2.61
N PRO A 105 14.58 -8.14 -2.98
CA PRO A 105 15.70 -8.76 -2.29
C PRO A 105 16.95 -7.87 -2.25
N GLN A 106 17.67 -7.86 -1.14
CA GLN A 106 18.91 -7.11 -0.95
C GLN A 106 20.10 -8.06 -0.79
N ASP A 107 21.30 -7.58 -1.12
CA ASP A 107 22.56 -8.32 -1.00
C ASP A 107 23.19 -8.23 0.40
N VAL A 108 22.52 -7.51 1.31
CA VAL A 108 22.88 -7.35 2.72
C VAL A 108 21.85 -8.06 3.57
N GLN A 109 22.31 -8.86 4.53
CA GLN A 109 21.43 -9.53 5.48
C GLN A 109 20.70 -8.52 6.36
N GLN A 110 19.37 -8.55 6.35
CA GLN A 110 18.51 -7.70 7.17
C GLN A 110 17.32 -8.51 7.70
N LEU A 111 16.88 -8.14 8.90
CA LEU A 111 15.69 -8.68 9.55
C LEU A 111 14.92 -7.53 10.20
N HIS A 112 13.66 -7.40 9.86
CA HIS A 112 12.70 -6.51 10.47
C HIS A 112 11.55 -7.32 11.04
N ALA A 113 11.18 -7.05 12.28
CA ALA A 113 10.05 -7.69 12.94
C ALA A 113 9.23 -6.62 13.66
N LEU A 114 7.91 -6.71 13.54
CA LEU A 114 6.96 -5.81 14.17
C LEU A 114 5.85 -6.62 14.82
N ALA A 115 5.56 -6.30 16.07
CA ALA A 115 4.44 -6.84 16.82
C ALA A 115 3.55 -5.68 17.28
N SER A 116 2.27 -5.74 16.93
CA SER A 116 1.30 -4.69 17.27
C SER A 116 0.12 -5.27 18.05
N LEU A 117 -0.35 -4.50 19.01
CA LEU A 117 -1.59 -4.72 19.74
C LEU A 117 -2.46 -3.47 19.59
N GLY A 118 -3.76 -3.65 19.46
CA GLY A 118 -4.71 -2.55 19.32
C GLY A 118 -6.04 -2.84 19.96
N ASN A 119 -6.94 -1.86 19.87
CA ASN A 119 -8.32 -2.01 20.32
C ASN A 119 -9.04 -3.11 19.54
N TYR A 120 -10.15 -3.60 20.09
CA TYR A 120 -10.99 -4.63 19.47
C TYR A 120 -10.27 -5.93 19.16
N ASP A 121 -9.39 -6.35 20.08
CA ASP A 121 -8.57 -7.55 19.99
C ASP A 121 -7.65 -7.58 18.75
N TYR A 122 -7.28 -6.42 18.22
CA TYR A 122 -6.31 -6.34 17.13
C TYR A 122 -4.95 -6.85 17.56
N LYS A 123 -4.42 -7.83 16.83
CA LYS A 123 -3.06 -8.35 17.01
C LYS A 123 -2.41 -8.53 15.65
N GLN A 124 -1.16 -8.11 15.54
CA GLN A 124 -0.36 -8.31 14.33
C GLN A 124 1.05 -8.80 14.67
N LEU A 125 1.54 -9.72 13.85
CA LEU A 125 2.94 -10.10 13.79
C LEU A 125 3.42 -10.02 12.35
N LEU A 126 4.39 -9.15 12.09
CA LEU A 126 5.04 -9.01 10.80
C LEU A 126 6.53 -9.35 10.92
N VAL A 127 7.02 -10.15 9.98
CA VAL A 127 8.43 -10.52 9.84
C VAL A 127 8.84 -10.32 8.38
N ASP A 128 9.94 -9.61 8.16
CA ASP A 128 10.52 -9.32 6.85
C ASP A 128 12.03 -9.56 6.93
N THR A 129 12.54 -10.53 6.17
CA THR A 129 13.96 -10.87 6.14
C THR A 129 14.47 -10.95 4.71
N THR A 130 15.68 -10.46 4.49
CA THR A 130 16.32 -10.45 3.17
C THR A 130 17.82 -10.62 3.31
N GLY A 131 18.48 -11.05 2.24
CA GLY A 131 19.93 -11.18 2.21
C GLY A 131 20.43 -12.05 1.07
N PRO A 132 21.76 -12.26 0.99
CA PRO A 132 22.35 -13.19 0.04
C PRO A 132 22.15 -14.64 0.52
N VAL A 133 21.87 -15.55 -0.41
CA VAL A 133 21.83 -17.00 -0.11
C VAL A 133 23.18 -17.68 -0.31
N ASN A 134 24.14 -17.02 -0.94
CA ASN A 134 25.48 -17.53 -1.21
C ASN A 134 26.58 -16.49 -0.91
N ALA A 135 27.81 -16.97 -0.68
CA ALA A 135 28.95 -16.11 -0.31
C ALA A 135 29.31 -15.08 -1.41
N SER A 136 29.09 -15.43 -2.68
CA SER A 136 29.29 -14.54 -3.83
C SER A 136 28.22 -13.46 -3.98
N ARG A 137 27.13 -13.50 -3.19
CA ARG A 137 25.97 -12.61 -3.25
C ARG A 137 25.28 -12.53 -4.62
N SER A 138 25.48 -13.54 -5.47
CA SER A 138 24.89 -13.59 -6.80
C SER A 138 23.42 -14.03 -6.79
N VAL A 139 22.96 -14.57 -5.67
CA VAL A 139 21.56 -14.93 -5.45
C VAL A 139 21.12 -14.33 -4.12
N THR A 140 19.98 -13.65 -4.12
CA THR A 140 19.40 -12.98 -2.96
C THR A 140 17.98 -13.46 -2.71
N TYR A 141 17.52 -13.35 -1.48
CA TYR A 141 16.17 -13.71 -1.07
C TYR A 141 15.46 -12.56 -0.37
N ARG A 142 14.13 -12.59 -0.38
CA ARG A 142 13.30 -11.85 0.57
C ARG A 142 12.11 -12.70 0.95
N LEU A 143 11.84 -12.77 2.25
CA LEU A 143 10.69 -13.47 2.82
C LEU A 143 9.94 -12.50 3.72
N ILE A 144 8.64 -12.34 3.47
CA ILE A 144 7.77 -11.47 4.25
C ILE A 144 6.56 -12.29 4.68
N ALA A 145 6.28 -12.26 5.97
CA ALA A 145 5.13 -12.90 6.59
C ALA A 145 4.40 -11.87 7.46
N ASP A 146 3.09 -11.75 7.29
CA ASP A 146 2.23 -10.86 8.08
C ASP A 146 1.00 -11.64 8.54
N LEU A 147 0.84 -11.78 9.84
CA LEU A 147 -0.31 -12.41 10.47
C LEU A 147 -1.09 -11.33 11.20
N GLN A 148 -2.32 -11.09 10.74
CA GLN A 148 -3.23 -10.12 11.34
C GLN A 148 -4.47 -10.83 11.89
N MET A 149 -4.86 -10.51 13.11
CA MET A 149 -6.10 -10.97 13.74
C MET A 149 -6.96 -9.75 14.08
N VAL A 150 -8.18 -9.70 13.54
CA VAL A 150 -9.18 -8.65 13.78
C VAL A 150 -10.50 -9.32 14.10
N HIS A 151 -11.18 -8.93 15.19
CA HIS A 151 -12.46 -9.52 15.55
C HIS A 151 -13.62 -8.88 14.73
N PRO A 152 -14.42 -9.67 13.96
CA PRO A 152 -15.38 -9.12 12.97
C PRO A 152 -16.49 -8.23 13.52
N SER A 153 -16.94 -8.46 14.77
CA SER A 153 -18.06 -7.73 15.40
C SER A 153 -17.75 -6.27 15.75
N SER A 154 -16.49 -5.86 15.65
CA SER A 154 -16.02 -4.53 16.03
C SER A 154 -16.06 -3.49 14.91
N ILE A 155 -16.08 -3.92 13.64
CA ILE A 155 -16.10 -3.01 12.47
C ILE A 155 -17.47 -2.32 12.37
N ALA A 156 -18.55 -2.98 12.80
CA ALA A 156 -19.91 -2.46 12.74
C ALA A 156 -20.15 -1.23 13.65
N SER A 157 -19.42 -1.09 14.76
CA SER A 157 -19.60 0.03 15.69
C SER A 157 -18.90 1.33 15.25
N ARG A 158 -17.95 1.26 14.31
CA ARG A 158 -17.27 2.43 13.74
C ARG A 158 -18.14 3.16 12.70
N THR A 159 -19.05 2.46 12.03
CA THR A 159 -19.94 3.02 11.00
C THR A 159 -21.24 3.59 11.58
N ALA A 160 -21.62 3.17 12.79
CA ALA A 160 -22.86 3.60 13.44
C ALA A 160 -22.72 4.88 14.29
N GLY A 161 -21.49 5.40 14.46
CA GLY A 161 -21.19 6.54 15.34
C GLY A 161 -21.22 7.92 14.67
N THR A 162 -21.50 8.01 13.37
CA THR A 162 -21.67 9.27 12.64
C THR A 162 -23.09 9.34 12.10
N SER A 163 -24.02 9.76 12.95
CA SER A 163 -25.36 10.24 12.57
C SER A 163 -25.59 11.56 13.27
#